data_AF-A0A499UV91-F1
#
_entry.id   AF-A0A499UV91-F1
#
_cell.length_a   1.000
_cell.length_b   1.000
_cell.length_c   1.000
_cell.angle_alpha   90.00
_cell.angle_beta   90.00
_cell.angle_gamma   90.00
#
_symmetry.space_group_name_H-M   'P 1'
#
loop_
_entity.id
_entity.type
_entity.pdbx_description
1 polymer ?
#
loop_
_entity_poly.entity_id
_entity_poly.type
_entity_poly.pdbx_seq_one_letter_code
_entity_poly.pdbx_strand_id
1 'polypeptide(L)'
;MTSATASAPHAAASTAETSSSPAHRPLLDWRIRFGVLSLIWGFSFLFIKVGNEAFAPLYVTLGRMLFGTAVLLVTLVVQRERLPRGARVWGHLAVAAFFLNALPFSLFAYAELTIPSTLAGICNAASPLWGMLLAVVVVSDDRPSRQRVAGLGLGFIGVLIVLGAWQGFSGQDPLGTVLALIASASYAVGWQYVRRTLSDTGHSHLSMSGGQLLLGMVQLALVAPVFATTPTSFPLLPVLSVLALGALGTGVAFLIQYGLVDEVGPTTAMMVTYFVPVIATAAGVAILGEHLTWNTPVGAAVVLVGAALTQRRSTAR
;
A
#
# COMPACT_ATOMS: atom_id res chain seq x y z
N MET A 1 33.60 65.56 0.72
CA MET A 1 33.30 64.28 1.39
C MET A 1 31.91 64.39 2.00
N THR A 2 31.00 63.51 1.54
CA THR A 2 29.83 62.95 2.27
C THR A 2 28.88 63.93 2.99
N SER A 3 27.57 63.97 2.77
CA SER A 3 26.65 63.00 2.16
C SER A 3 25.26 63.63 2.17
N ALA A 4 24.57 63.60 1.02
CA ALA A 4 23.16 63.91 0.89
C ALA A 4 22.31 62.77 1.49
N THR A 5 21.30 63.10 2.26
CA THR A 5 20.19 62.17 2.57
C THR A 5 18.87 62.91 2.39
N ALA A 6 18.23 62.61 1.26
CA ALA A 6 16.86 63.01 0.95
C ALA A 6 15.90 62.05 1.67
N SER A 7 14.99 62.61 2.47
CA SER A 7 13.89 61.90 3.12
C SER A 7 12.71 61.73 2.14
N ALA A 8 12.41 60.49 1.77
CA ALA A 8 11.20 60.12 1.03
C ALA A 8 10.03 59.81 2.00
N PRO A 9 8.77 60.10 1.63
CA PRO A 9 7.61 59.94 2.51
C PRO A 9 7.07 58.49 2.55
N HIS A 10 6.50 58.14 3.71
CA HIS A 10 5.79 56.89 4.00
C HIS A 10 4.73 56.54 2.94
N ALA A 11 4.96 55.45 2.19
CA ALA A 11 3.93 54.78 1.40
C ALA A 11 3.11 53.85 2.29
N ALA A 12 1.78 54.00 2.21
CA ALA A 12 0.78 53.24 2.94
C ALA A 12 0.90 51.73 2.69
N ALA A 13 0.91 50.96 3.79
CA ALA A 13 0.77 49.51 3.75
C ALA A 13 -0.66 49.15 3.37
N SER A 14 -0.85 48.74 2.11
CA SER A 14 -2.05 48.06 1.65
C SER A 14 -2.13 46.70 2.33
N THR A 15 -3.04 46.57 3.30
CA THR A 15 -3.44 45.29 3.89
C THR A 15 -4.17 44.47 2.84
N ALA A 16 -3.43 43.60 2.15
CA ALA A 16 -4.01 42.55 1.33
C ALA A 16 -4.72 41.54 2.26
N GLU A 17 -6.03 41.68 2.39
CA GLU A 17 -6.91 40.65 2.92
C GLU A 17 -6.73 39.39 2.07
N THR A 18 -6.04 38.40 2.61
CA THR A 18 -5.99 37.06 2.04
C THR A 18 -7.37 36.44 2.26
N SER A 19 -8.20 36.50 1.22
CA SER A 19 -9.46 35.76 1.15
C SER A 19 -9.17 34.27 1.28
N SER A 20 -9.36 33.73 2.49
CA SER A 20 -9.35 32.30 2.72
C SER A 20 -10.57 31.68 2.03
N SER A 21 -10.38 31.08 0.86
CA SER A 21 -11.38 30.20 0.26
C SER A 21 -11.86 29.19 1.31
N PRO A 22 -13.17 28.94 1.44
CA PRO A 22 -13.68 27.98 2.42
C PRO A 22 -13.14 26.59 2.07
N ALA A 23 -12.26 26.06 2.92
CA ALA A 23 -11.80 24.69 2.82
C ALA A 23 -13.03 23.78 2.87
N HIS A 24 -13.29 23.05 1.77
CA HIS A 24 -14.36 22.06 1.72
C HIS A 24 -14.12 21.05 2.84
N ARG A 25 -14.88 21.17 3.94
CA ARG A 25 -14.86 20.16 4.99
C ARG A 25 -15.50 18.90 4.40
N PRO A 26 -14.78 17.77 4.34
CA PRO A 26 -15.34 16.52 3.84
C PRO A 26 -16.58 16.13 4.66
N LEU A 27 -17.60 15.60 3.98
CA LEU A 27 -18.91 15.25 4.57
C LEU A 27 -18.83 14.14 5.62
N LEU A 28 -17.77 13.34 5.61
CA LEU A 28 -17.54 12.23 6.53
C LEU A 28 -16.32 12.53 7.41
N ASP A 29 -16.39 12.29 8.71
CA ASP A 29 -15.22 12.39 9.60
C ASP A 29 -14.07 11.50 9.09
N TRP A 30 -12.83 12.01 9.16
CA TRP A 30 -11.63 11.28 8.77
C TRP A 30 -11.51 9.93 9.51
N ARG A 31 -12.04 9.85 10.75
CA ARG A 31 -12.07 8.60 11.54
C ARG A 31 -12.90 7.51 10.88
N ILE A 32 -14.04 7.89 10.30
CA ILE A 32 -14.92 6.95 9.59
C ILE A 32 -14.24 6.50 8.29
N ARG A 33 -13.65 7.45 7.54
CA ARG A 33 -12.86 7.14 6.34
C ARG A 33 -11.69 6.21 6.64
N PHE A 34 -11.00 6.40 7.76
CA PHE A 34 -9.93 5.54 8.25
C PHE A 34 -10.44 4.11 8.54
N GLY A 35 -11.57 3.99 9.25
CA GLY A 35 -12.18 2.69 9.54
C GLY A 35 -12.61 1.95 8.28
N VAL A 36 -13.27 2.66 7.34
CA VAL A 36 -13.69 2.11 6.05
C VAL A 36 -12.47 1.64 5.23
N LEU A 37 -11.41 2.44 5.16
CA LEU A 37 -10.20 2.06 4.43
C LEU A 37 -9.54 0.82 5.05
N SER A 38 -9.50 0.74 6.38
CA SER A 38 -8.98 -0.42 7.11
C SER A 38 -9.76 -1.69 6.77
N LEU A 39 -11.09 -1.61 6.71
CA LEU A 39 -11.95 -2.71 6.30
C LEU A 39 -11.66 -3.11 4.85
N ILE A 40 -11.69 -2.16 3.91
CA ILE A 40 -11.50 -2.42 2.49
C ILE A 40 -10.17 -3.16 2.23
N TRP A 41 -9.07 -2.72 2.83
CA TRP A 41 -7.78 -3.39 2.67
C TRP A 41 -7.69 -4.73 3.41
N GLY A 42 -8.31 -4.86 4.58
CA GLY A 42 -8.41 -6.13 5.30
C GLY A 42 -9.12 -7.21 4.49
N PHE A 43 -10.26 -6.87 3.86
CA PHE A 43 -11.03 -7.79 3.01
C PHE A 43 -10.35 -8.11 1.67
N SER A 44 -9.27 -7.40 1.30
CA SER A 44 -8.62 -7.62 0.01
C SER A 44 -8.07 -9.04 -0.15
N PHE A 45 -7.49 -9.62 0.91
CA PHE A 45 -6.99 -11.01 0.88
C PHE A 45 -8.13 -12.02 0.74
N LEU A 46 -9.27 -11.78 1.39
CA LEU A 46 -10.46 -12.61 1.17
C LEU A 46 -10.90 -12.58 -0.30
N PHE A 47 -10.96 -11.39 -0.92
CA PHE A 47 -11.36 -11.28 -2.33
C PHE A 47 -10.34 -11.90 -3.29
N ILE A 48 -9.04 -11.87 -2.97
CA ILE A 48 -8.01 -12.58 -3.72
C ILE A 48 -8.28 -14.09 -3.67
N LYS A 49 -8.49 -14.63 -2.47
CA LYS A 49 -8.79 -16.05 -2.25
C LYS A 49 -9.99 -16.52 -3.06
N VAL A 50 -11.11 -15.79 -2.98
CA VAL A 50 -12.34 -16.11 -3.74
C VAL A 50 -12.14 -15.92 -5.25
N GLY A 51 -11.35 -14.92 -5.67
CA GLY A 51 -10.99 -14.73 -7.08
C GLY A 51 -10.19 -15.90 -7.65
N ASN A 52 -9.25 -16.43 -6.85
CA ASN A 52 -8.40 -17.57 -7.21
C ASN A 52 -9.16 -18.89 -7.36
N GLU A 53 -10.42 -18.98 -6.93
CA GLU A 53 -11.26 -20.17 -7.15
C GLU A 53 -11.59 -20.39 -8.63
N ALA A 54 -11.63 -19.32 -9.43
CA ALA A 54 -12.00 -19.40 -10.85
C ALA A 54 -10.94 -18.82 -11.80
N PHE A 55 -10.06 -17.95 -11.32
CA PHE A 55 -9.08 -17.26 -12.15
C PHE A 55 -7.67 -17.58 -11.69
N ALA A 56 -6.75 -17.73 -12.65
CA ALA A 56 -5.34 -17.81 -12.31
C ALA A 56 -4.86 -16.50 -11.63
N PRO A 57 -3.86 -16.54 -10.72
CA PRO A 57 -3.40 -15.38 -9.95
C PRO A 57 -3.10 -14.11 -10.76
N LEU A 58 -2.50 -14.27 -11.94
CA LEU A 58 -2.21 -13.15 -12.84
C LEU A 58 -3.47 -12.49 -13.38
N TYR A 59 -4.54 -13.24 -13.63
CA TYR A 59 -5.83 -12.71 -14.07
C TYR A 59 -6.63 -12.05 -12.93
N VAL A 60 -6.54 -12.57 -11.70
CA VAL A 60 -7.06 -11.88 -10.50
C VAL A 60 -6.38 -10.52 -10.35
N THR A 61 -5.05 -10.51 -10.49
CA THR A 61 -4.27 -9.28 -10.38
C THR A 61 -4.54 -8.32 -11.53
N LEU A 62 -4.62 -8.82 -12.77
CA LEU A 62 -4.99 -8.01 -13.93
C LEU A 62 -6.38 -7.39 -13.76
N GLY A 63 -7.37 -8.15 -13.28
CA GLY A 63 -8.71 -7.64 -12.99
C GLY A 63 -8.71 -6.58 -11.90
N ARG A 64 -7.98 -6.80 -10.81
CA ARG A 64 -7.76 -5.77 -9.76
C ARG A 64 -7.22 -4.47 -10.35
N MET A 65 -6.19 -4.58 -11.20
CA MET A 65 -5.55 -3.42 -11.82
C MET A 65 -6.47 -2.74 -12.84
N LEU A 66 -7.22 -3.50 -13.63
CA LEU A 66 -8.19 -3.00 -14.59
C LEU A 66 -9.28 -2.16 -13.91
N PHE A 67 -9.98 -2.73 -12.92
CA PHE A 67 -11.06 -2.03 -12.23
C PHE A 67 -10.55 -0.86 -11.37
N GLY A 68 -9.38 -1.01 -10.73
CA GLY A 68 -8.75 0.08 -9.99
C GLY A 68 -8.34 1.24 -10.91
N THR A 69 -7.73 0.94 -12.05
CA THR A 69 -7.38 1.93 -13.08
C THR A 69 -8.62 2.63 -13.60
N ALA A 70 -9.70 1.89 -13.90
CA ALA A 70 -10.94 2.46 -14.39
C ALA A 70 -11.52 3.50 -13.42
N VAL A 71 -11.56 3.21 -12.12
CA VAL A 71 -12.03 4.16 -11.09
C VAL A 71 -11.17 5.42 -11.05
N LEU A 72 -9.84 5.28 -11.06
CA LEU A 72 -8.95 6.45 -11.01
C LEU A 72 -9.00 7.27 -12.30
N LEU A 73 -9.08 6.64 -13.47
CA LEU A 73 -9.21 7.35 -14.75
C LEU A 73 -10.54 8.10 -14.85
N VAL A 74 -11.65 7.49 -14.43
CA VAL A 74 -12.95 8.19 -14.33
C VAL A 74 -12.83 9.39 -13.40
N THR A 75 -12.18 9.22 -12.25
CA THR A 75 -11.99 10.30 -11.29
C THR A 75 -11.13 11.44 -11.86
N LEU A 76 -10.04 11.12 -12.57
CA LEU A 76 -9.21 12.10 -13.28
C LEU A 76 -10.02 12.90 -14.31
N VAL A 77 -10.86 12.23 -15.10
CA VAL A 77 -11.72 12.88 -16.09
C VAL A 77 -12.74 13.81 -15.41
N VAL A 78 -13.38 13.35 -14.34
CA VAL A 78 -14.37 14.14 -13.57
C VAL A 78 -13.72 15.36 -12.91
N GLN A 79 -12.53 15.19 -12.32
CA GLN A 79 -11.77 16.29 -11.68
C GLN A 79 -11.02 17.16 -12.70
N ARG A 80 -11.08 16.82 -13.99
CA ARG A 80 -10.37 17.49 -15.09
C ARG A 80 -8.85 17.55 -14.88
N GLU A 81 -8.32 16.59 -14.14
CA GLU A 81 -6.89 16.39 -13.98
C GLU A 81 -6.33 15.62 -15.17
N ARG A 82 -5.05 15.87 -15.46
CA ARG A 82 -4.36 15.23 -16.60
C ARG A 82 -3.36 14.22 -16.07
N LEU A 83 -3.18 13.13 -16.81
CA LEU A 83 -2.11 12.18 -16.58
C LEU A 83 -0.73 12.86 -16.68
N PRO A 84 0.30 12.30 -16.03
CA PRO A 84 1.60 12.91 -15.98
C PRO A 84 2.23 13.00 -17.36
N ARG A 85 3.01 14.06 -17.59
CA ARG A 85 3.67 14.29 -18.88
C ARG A 85 5.17 13.97 -18.81
N GLY A 86 5.72 13.54 -19.94
CA GLY A 86 7.15 13.32 -20.12
C GLY A 86 7.56 11.85 -20.02
N ALA A 87 8.28 11.38 -21.03
CA ALA A 87 8.70 9.97 -21.14
C ALA A 87 9.52 9.48 -19.93
N ARG A 88 10.31 10.36 -19.31
CA ARG A 88 11.07 10.05 -18.09
C ARG A 88 10.17 9.71 -16.91
N VAL A 89 9.09 10.46 -16.71
CA VAL A 89 8.12 10.20 -15.63
C VAL A 89 7.42 8.87 -15.87
N TRP A 90 7.02 8.58 -17.11
CA TRP A 90 6.43 7.29 -17.48
C TRP A 90 7.40 6.11 -17.29
N GLY A 91 8.69 6.29 -17.58
CA GLY A 91 9.71 5.28 -17.31
C GLY A 91 9.84 4.98 -15.80
N HIS A 92 9.91 6.02 -14.97
CA HIS A 92 9.94 5.85 -13.51
C HIS A 92 8.63 5.27 -12.95
N LEU A 93 7.48 5.67 -13.49
CA LEU A 93 6.18 5.11 -13.13
C LEU A 93 6.06 3.64 -13.54
N ALA A 94 6.70 3.20 -14.64
CA ALA A 94 6.69 1.79 -15.02
C ALA A 94 7.43 0.92 -13.99
N VAL A 95 8.56 1.41 -13.49
CA VAL A 95 9.32 0.75 -12.42
C VAL A 95 8.53 0.76 -11.11
N ALA A 96 7.93 1.90 -10.76
CA ALA A 96 7.07 1.99 -9.58
C ALA A 96 5.84 1.06 -9.69
N ALA A 97 5.21 0.99 -10.85
CA ALA A 97 4.07 0.11 -11.13
C ALA A 97 4.45 -1.37 -10.94
N PHE A 98 5.64 -1.75 -11.39
CA PHE A 98 6.16 -3.10 -11.22
C PHE A 98 6.33 -3.45 -9.73
N PHE A 99 7.10 -2.66 -8.97
CA PHE A 99 7.43 -2.97 -7.58
C PHE A 99 6.28 -2.74 -6.58
N LEU A 100 5.37 -1.80 -6.86
CA LEU A 100 4.29 -1.42 -5.95
C LEU A 100 2.94 -2.02 -6.31
N ASN A 101 2.79 -2.67 -7.48
CA ASN A 101 1.49 -3.20 -7.90
C ASN A 101 1.64 -4.55 -8.59
N ALA A 102 2.23 -4.59 -9.79
CA ALA A 102 2.20 -5.79 -10.63
C ALA A 102 2.89 -6.99 -9.95
N LEU A 103 4.10 -6.79 -9.43
CA LEU A 103 4.85 -7.82 -8.72
C LEU A 103 4.18 -8.21 -7.39
N PRO A 104 3.97 -7.30 -6.42
CA PRO A 104 3.45 -7.70 -5.10
C PRO A 104 2.03 -8.27 -5.19
N PHE A 105 1.12 -7.70 -5.98
CA PHE A 105 -0.24 -8.21 -6.08
C PHE A 105 -0.28 -9.60 -6.71
N SER A 106 0.54 -9.85 -7.73
CA SER A 106 0.66 -11.19 -8.33
C SER A 106 1.23 -12.19 -7.34
N LEU A 107 2.31 -11.82 -6.63
CA LEU A 107 2.93 -12.70 -5.64
C LEU A 107 1.99 -13.03 -4.48
N PHE A 108 1.18 -12.08 -4.00
CA PHE A 108 0.14 -12.38 -3.00
C PHE A 108 -0.94 -13.31 -3.57
N ALA A 109 -1.39 -13.09 -4.81
CA ALA A 109 -2.35 -13.97 -5.44
C ALA A 109 -1.80 -15.40 -5.63
N TYR A 110 -0.51 -15.56 -5.95
CA TYR A 110 0.15 -16.87 -5.98
C TYR A 110 0.34 -17.48 -4.59
N ALA A 111 0.75 -16.67 -3.60
CA ALA A 111 0.92 -17.12 -2.23
C ALA A 111 -0.39 -17.70 -1.69
N GLU A 112 -1.52 -17.02 -1.91
CA GLU A 112 -2.84 -17.47 -1.48
C GLU A 112 -3.34 -18.76 -2.15
N LEU A 113 -2.65 -19.32 -3.15
CA LEU A 113 -2.95 -20.67 -3.60
C LEU A 113 -2.57 -21.72 -2.55
N THR A 114 -1.53 -21.45 -1.75
CA THR A 114 -0.96 -22.44 -0.82
C THR A 114 -1.02 -21.99 0.64
N ILE A 115 -1.16 -20.69 0.91
CA ILE A 115 -1.33 -20.16 2.27
C ILE A 115 -2.74 -19.57 2.52
N PRO A 116 -3.20 -19.53 3.78
CA PRO A 116 -4.43 -18.85 4.18
C PRO A 116 -4.36 -17.33 3.95
N SER A 117 -5.51 -16.70 3.71
CA SER A 117 -5.64 -15.24 3.58
C SER A 117 -5.18 -14.50 4.84
N THR A 118 -5.42 -15.11 6.01
CA THR A 118 -4.91 -14.65 7.30
C THR A 118 -3.38 -14.50 7.29
N LEU A 119 -2.66 -15.51 6.80
CA LEU A 119 -1.20 -15.52 6.76
C LEU A 119 -0.68 -14.48 5.75
N ALA A 120 -1.30 -14.38 4.58
CA ALA A 120 -0.95 -13.37 3.58
C ALA A 120 -1.09 -11.94 4.12
N GLY A 121 -2.17 -11.66 4.86
CA GLY A 121 -2.38 -10.38 5.53
C GLY A 121 -1.31 -10.03 6.55
N ILE A 122 -0.84 -11.02 7.33
CA ILE A 122 0.24 -10.82 8.31
C ILE A 122 1.58 -10.55 7.63
N CYS A 123 1.91 -11.31 6.58
CA CYS A 123 3.11 -11.05 5.79
C CYS A 123 3.12 -9.63 5.24
N ASN A 124 1.99 -9.15 4.73
CA ASN A 124 1.86 -7.78 4.23
C ASN A 124 2.12 -6.71 5.32
N ALA A 125 1.69 -6.93 6.55
CA ALA A 125 2.00 -6.03 7.67
C ALA A 125 3.48 -6.00 8.07
N ALA A 126 4.30 -6.93 7.55
CA ALA A 126 5.76 -6.87 7.70
C ALA A 126 6.44 -5.89 6.73
N SER A 127 5.73 -5.29 5.77
CA SER A 127 6.30 -4.30 4.83
C SER A 127 7.12 -3.16 5.47
N PRO A 128 6.72 -2.56 6.62
CA PRO A 128 7.53 -1.55 7.30
C PRO A 128 8.89 -2.08 7.78
N LEU A 129 8.97 -3.36 8.16
CA LEU A 129 10.22 -4.01 8.60
C LEU A 129 11.21 -4.10 7.45
N TRP A 130 10.74 -4.45 6.25
CA TRP A 130 11.55 -4.45 5.03
C TRP A 130 12.04 -3.04 4.66
N GLY A 131 11.17 -2.03 4.82
CA GLY A 131 11.53 -0.63 4.60
C GLY A 131 12.66 -0.17 5.51
N MET A 132 12.62 -0.57 6.78
CA MET A 132 13.69 -0.31 7.73
C MET A 132 14.97 -1.07 7.40
N LEU A 133 14.86 -2.36 7.10
CA LEU A 133 16.02 -3.17 6.74
C LEU A 133 16.75 -2.57 5.53
N LEU A 134 16.00 -2.18 4.50
CA LEU A 134 16.56 -1.52 3.33
C LEU A 134 17.18 -0.16 3.69
N ALA A 135 16.54 0.62 4.56
CA ALA A 135 17.08 1.91 5.00
C ALA A 135 18.42 1.73 5.73
N VAL A 136 18.58 0.73 6.60
CA VAL A 136 19.84 0.45 7.30
C VAL A 136 20.93 -0.02 6.35
N VAL A 137 20.58 -0.85 5.36
CA VAL A 137 21.55 -1.39 4.40
C VAL A 137 21.99 -0.34 3.37
N VAL A 138 21.08 0.55 2.95
CA VAL A 138 21.31 1.51 1.86
C VAL A 138 21.75 2.89 2.37
N VAL A 139 21.29 3.31 3.56
CA VAL A 139 21.65 4.60 4.17
C VAL A 139 22.61 4.30 5.32
N SER A 140 23.88 4.12 4.98
CA SER A 140 24.96 3.78 5.92
C SER A 140 25.23 4.86 6.99
N ASP A 141 24.65 6.06 6.88
CA ASP A 141 25.00 7.21 7.71
C ASP A 141 24.09 7.43 8.94
N ASP A 142 22.86 6.90 8.94
CA ASP A 142 21.95 7.01 10.09
C ASP A 142 21.99 5.73 10.92
N ARG A 143 22.80 5.71 11.99
CA ARG A 143 22.80 4.58 12.95
C ARG A 143 21.37 4.33 13.43
N PRO A 144 20.76 3.16 13.16
CA PRO A 144 19.40 2.90 13.57
C PRO A 144 19.31 2.96 15.09
N SER A 145 18.34 3.72 15.60
CA SER A 145 18.12 3.83 17.05
C SER A 145 17.89 2.44 17.65
N ARG A 146 18.31 2.23 18.92
CA ARG A 146 18.12 0.94 19.61
C ARG A 146 16.66 0.47 19.59
N GLN A 147 15.71 1.41 19.63
CA GLN A 147 14.28 1.12 19.54
C GLN A 147 13.87 0.56 18.16
N ARG A 148 14.46 1.08 17.09
CA ARG A 148 14.23 0.61 15.72
C ARG A 148 14.79 -0.79 15.51
N VAL A 149 16.02 -1.05 15.98
CA VAL A 149 16.62 -2.39 15.93
C VAL A 149 15.81 -3.40 16.75
N ALA A 150 15.36 -3.02 17.96
CA ALA A 150 14.50 -3.87 18.77
C ALA A 150 13.14 -4.14 18.09
N GLY A 151 12.54 -3.14 17.45
CA GLY A 151 11.31 -3.32 16.67
C GLY A 151 11.50 -4.26 15.48
N LEU A 152 12.65 -4.19 14.78
CA LEU A 152 13.00 -5.09 13.68
C LEU A 152 13.17 -6.53 14.17
N GLY A 153 13.91 -6.73 15.26
CA GLY A 153 14.08 -8.04 15.89
C GLY A 153 12.76 -8.63 16.36
N LEU A 154 11.92 -7.83 17.00
CA LEU A 154 10.59 -8.26 17.45
C LEU A 154 9.70 -8.62 16.25
N GLY A 155 9.69 -7.80 15.20
CA GLY A 155 8.96 -8.09 13.97
C GLY A 155 9.40 -9.40 13.31
N PHE A 156 10.71 -9.66 13.25
CA PHE A 156 11.27 -10.91 12.74
C PHE A 156 10.85 -12.12 13.59
N ILE A 157 10.91 -12.00 14.92
CA ILE A 157 10.40 -13.04 15.84
C ILE A 157 8.91 -13.29 15.59
N GLY A 158 8.11 -12.23 15.40
CA GLY A 158 6.70 -12.36 15.07
C GLY A 158 6.46 -13.17 13.78
N VAL A 159 7.25 -12.93 12.74
CA VAL A 159 7.20 -13.72 11.49
C VAL A 159 7.57 -15.19 11.74
N LEU A 160 8.63 -15.46 12.52
CA LEU A 160 9.01 -16.84 12.88
C LEU A 160 7.92 -17.55 13.69
N ILE A 161 7.21 -16.82 14.55
CA ILE A 161 6.08 -17.36 15.31
C ILE A 161 4.94 -17.73 14.37
N VAL A 162 4.56 -16.83 13.47
CA VAL A 162 3.51 -17.09 12.48
C VAL A 162 3.86 -18.29 11.60
N LEU A 163 5.12 -18.42 11.20
CA LEU A 163 5.63 -19.58 10.45
C LEU A 163 5.58 -20.90 11.24
N GLY A 164 5.38 -20.85 12.55
CA GLY A 164 5.45 -22.03 13.41
C GLY A 164 6.82 -22.70 13.31
N ALA A 165 7.90 -21.92 13.23
CA ALA A 165 9.25 -22.41 12.92
C ALA A 165 9.73 -23.56 13.83
N TRP A 166 9.12 -23.73 15.01
CA TRP A 166 9.39 -24.83 15.95
C TRP A 166 8.74 -26.18 15.58
N GLN A 167 7.75 -26.24 14.69
CA GLN A 167 7.09 -27.50 14.31
C GLN A 167 7.78 -28.23 13.15
N GLY A 168 8.90 -27.69 12.66
CA GLY A 168 9.36 -27.97 11.31
C GLY A 168 8.33 -27.48 10.28
N PHE A 169 8.71 -27.29 9.03
CA PHE A 169 7.78 -26.86 7.98
C PHE A 169 6.78 -27.98 7.57
N SER A 170 6.29 -28.76 8.53
CA SER A 170 5.37 -29.87 8.35
C SER A 170 3.93 -29.37 8.38
N GLY A 171 3.37 -29.06 7.22
CA GLY A 171 1.93 -28.74 7.05
C GLY A 171 1.61 -27.41 6.36
N GLN A 172 2.59 -26.54 6.12
CA GLN A 172 2.41 -25.33 5.31
C GLN A 172 3.43 -25.32 4.18
N ASP A 173 3.02 -25.00 2.96
CA ASP A 173 3.95 -24.85 1.84
C ASP A 173 4.85 -23.62 2.09
N PRO A 174 6.16 -23.81 2.35
CA PRO A 174 7.06 -22.70 2.62
C PRO A 174 7.16 -21.75 1.42
N LEU A 175 6.89 -22.22 0.20
CA LEU A 175 6.94 -21.41 -0.99
C LEU A 175 5.91 -20.26 -0.93
N GLY A 176 4.66 -20.53 -0.56
CA GLY A 176 3.63 -19.50 -0.49
C GLY A 176 3.98 -18.37 0.48
N THR A 177 4.53 -18.72 1.64
CA THR A 177 4.96 -17.71 2.61
C THR A 177 6.17 -16.91 2.11
N VAL A 178 7.13 -17.58 1.46
CA VAL A 178 8.27 -16.89 0.82
C VAL A 178 7.79 -15.91 -0.24
N LEU A 179 6.83 -16.30 -1.09
CA LEU A 179 6.23 -15.41 -2.08
C LEU A 179 5.57 -14.19 -1.43
N ALA A 180 4.80 -14.37 -0.34
CA ALA A 180 4.18 -13.28 0.40
C ALA A 180 5.21 -12.34 1.06
N LEU A 181 6.32 -12.88 1.58
CA LEU A 181 7.41 -12.08 2.14
C LEU A 181 8.16 -11.29 1.06
N ILE A 182 8.43 -11.90 -0.10
CA ILE A 182 9.03 -11.21 -1.26
C ILE A 182 8.09 -10.11 -1.77
N ALA A 183 6.77 -10.38 -1.82
CA ALA A 183 5.76 -9.37 -2.14
C ALA A 183 5.80 -8.18 -1.17
N SER A 184 5.94 -8.47 0.13
CA SER A 184 6.00 -7.44 1.16
C SER A 184 7.30 -6.63 1.10
N ALA A 185 8.41 -7.27 0.72
CA ALA A 185 9.72 -6.65 0.54
C ALA A 185 9.80 -5.79 -0.73
N SER A 186 9.10 -6.17 -1.80
CA SER A 186 9.08 -5.38 -3.04
C SER A 186 8.46 -4.00 -2.83
N TYR A 187 7.48 -3.86 -1.93
CA TYR A 187 6.95 -2.55 -1.53
C TYR A 187 8.02 -1.64 -0.94
N ALA A 188 8.91 -2.16 -0.11
CA ALA A 188 9.99 -1.37 0.49
C ALA A 188 10.94 -0.82 -0.58
N VAL A 189 11.29 -1.64 -1.57
CA VAL A 189 12.12 -1.23 -2.72
C VAL A 189 11.38 -0.19 -3.55
N GLY A 190 10.12 -0.43 -3.89
CA GLY A 190 9.30 0.45 -4.69
C GLY A 190 9.13 1.83 -4.05
N TRP A 191 8.81 1.90 -2.76
CA TRP A 191 8.64 3.19 -2.06
C TRP A 191 9.94 3.99 -1.96
N GLN A 192 11.08 3.33 -1.77
CA GLN A 192 12.38 4.01 -1.76
C GLN A 192 12.75 4.51 -3.16
N TYR A 193 12.40 3.77 -4.21
CA TYR A 193 12.56 4.21 -5.60
C TYR A 193 11.69 5.43 -5.91
N VAL A 194 10.39 5.38 -5.58
CA VAL A 194 9.45 6.50 -5.77
C VAL A 194 9.95 7.73 -5.01
N ARG A 195 10.39 7.56 -3.76
CA ARG A 195 10.92 8.66 -2.95
C ARG A 195 12.12 9.37 -3.61
N ARG A 196 12.98 8.64 -4.31
CA ARG A 196 14.17 9.19 -4.98
C ARG A 196 13.91 9.77 -6.37
N THR A 197 12.88 9.30 -7.07
CA THR A 197 12.71 9.59 -8.50
C THR A 197 11.45 10.38 -8.84
N LEU A 198 10.42 10.32 -7.99
CA LEU A 198 9.09 10.85 -8.29
C LEU A 198 8.59 11.92 -7.31
N SER A 199 9.22 12.07 -6.14
CA SER A 199 8.79 13.03 -5.09
C SER A 199 8.77 14.49 -5.55
N ASP A 200 9.69 14.89 -6.43
CA ASP A 200 9.88 16.29 -6.83
C ASP A 200 9.28 16.62 -8.21
N THR A 201 8.37 15.77 -8.71
CA THR A 201 7.84 15.92 -10.06
C THR A 201 6.70 16.94 -10.18
N GLY A 202 6.17 17.45 -9.07
CA GLY A 202 5.10 18.47 -9.05
C GLY A 202 3.73 18.01 -9.58
N HIS A 203 3.54 16.70 -9.77
CA HIS A 203 2.28 16.12 -10.23
C HIS A 203 1.40 15.72 -9.04
N SER A 204 0.08 15.72 -9.22
CA SER A 204 -0.86 15.28 -8.17
C SER A 204 -0.71 13.78 -7.87
N HIS A 205 -1.03 13.39 -6.63
CA HIS A 205 -1.03 11.97 -6.23
C HIS A 205 -2.00 11.13 -7.07
N LEU A 206 -3.15 11.71 -7.46
CA LEU A 206 -4.14 11.07 -8.30
C LEU A 206 -3.58 10.81 -9.71
N SER A 207 -2.93 11.81 -10.32
CA SER A 207 -2.32 11.70 -11.65
C SER A 207 -1.21 10.64 -11.67
N MET A 208 -0.30 10.68 -10.70
CA MET A 208 0.80 9.71 -10.57
C MET A 208 0.29 8.28 -10.39
N SER A 209 -0.71 8.10 -9.53
CA SER A 209 -1.23 6.77 -9.21
C SER A 209 -2.12 6.21 -10.31
N GLY A 210 -2.85 7.07 -11.02
CA GLY A 210 -3.57 6.70 -12.24
C GLY A 210 -2.62 6.20 -13.33
N GLY A 211 -1.52 6.92 -13.57
CA GLY A 211 -0.47 6.48 -14.50
C GLY A 211 0.22 5.18 -14.07
N GLN A 212 0.52 5.06 -12.78
CA GLN A 212 1.11 3.86 -12.18
C GLN A 212 0.22 2.63 -12.34
N LEU A 213 -1.08 2.73 -11.99
CA LEU A 213 -2.02 1.62 -12.14
C LEU A 213 -2.22 1.26 -13.62
N LEU A 214 -2.32 2.24 -14.50
CA LEU A 214 -2.43 1.99 -15.94
C LEU A 214 -1.22 1.21 -16.47
N LEU A 215 0.00 1.60 -16.10
CA LEU A 215 1.21 0.90 -16.52
C LEU A 215 1.27 -0.51 -15.94
N GLY A 216 0.89 -0.70 -14.68
CA GLY A 216 0.86 -2.04 -14.07
C GLY A 216 -0.21 -2.93 -14.71
N MET A 217 -1.36 -2.37 -15.09
CA MET A 217 -2.38 -3.07 -15.87
C MET A 217 -1.83 -3.50 -17.23
N VAL A 218 -1.13 -2.61 -17.96
CA VAL A 218 -0.52 -2.94 -19.25
C VAL A 218 0.55 -4.02 -19.10
N GLN A 219 1.43 -3.93 -18.09
CA GLN A 219 2.43 -4.96 -17.80
C GLN A 219 1.79 -6.33 -17.60
N LEU A 220 0.72 -6.41 -16.81
CA LEU A 220 0.01 -7.66 -16.57
C LEU A 220 -0.80 -8.14 -17.76
N ALA A 221 -1.37 -7.24 -18.56
CA ALA A 221 -2.07 -7.61 -19.78
C ALA A 221 -1.14 -8.29 -20.81
N LEU A 222 0.14 -7.93 -20.80
CA LEU A 222 1.17 -8.57 -21.65
C LEU A 222 1.66 -9.91 -21.06
N VAL A 223 1.79 -10.01 -19.73
CA VAL A 223 2.35 -11.18 -19.06
C VAL A 223 1.30 -12.28 -18.82
N ALA A 224 0.09 -11.93 -18.41
CA ALA A 224 -0.94 -12.91 -18.01
C ALA A 224 -1.29 -13.93 -19.10
N PRO A 225 -1.50 -13.57 -20.38
CA PRO A 225 -1.82 -14.53 -21.43
C PRO A 225 -0.69 -15.51 -21.76
N VAL A 226 0.56 -15.15 -21.42
CA VAL A 226 1.75 -15.97 -21.71
C VAL A 226 2.03 -16.95 -20.58
N PHE A 227 1.80 -16.53 -19.33
CA PHE A 227 2.21 -17.27 -18.13
C PHE A 227 1.06 -17.85 -17.31
N ALA A 228 -0.19 -17.59 -17.68
CA ALA A 228 -1.37 -18.12 -17.00
C ALA A 228 -2.40 -18.65 -17.99
N THR A 229 -3.19 -19.62 -17.52
CA THR A 229 -4.31 -20.17 -18.28
C THR A 229 -5.42 -19.13 -18.40
N THR A 230 -5.78 -18.78 -19.63
CA THR A 230 -6.87 -17.85 -19.92
C THR A 230 -8.18 -18.36 -19.32
N PRO A 231 -8.94 -17.52 -18.61
CA PRO A 231 -10.24 -17.90 -18.06
C PRO A 231 -11.21 -18.31 -19.17
N THR A 232 -11.85 -19.46 -19.01
CA THR A 232 -12.88 -19.98 -19.92
C THR A 232 -14.30 -19.81 -19.38
N SER A 233 -14.42 -19.47 -18.10
CA SER A 233 -15.70 -19.20 -17.44
C SER A 233 -15.58 -18.01 -16.49
N PHE A 234 -16.70 -17.34 -16.25
CA PHE A 234 -16.78 -16.15 -15.43
C PHE A 234 -17.88 -16.31 -14.37
N PRO A 235 -17.67 -17.16 -13.35
CA PRO A 235 -18.65 -17.35 -12.29
C PRO A 235 -18.87 -16.05 -11.51
N LEU A 236 -20.13 -15.79 -11.14
CA LEU A 236 -20.55 -14.50 -10.59
C LEU A 236 -19.75 -14.10 -9.34
N LEU A 237 -19.57 -15.02 -8.39
CA LEU A 237 -18.94 -14.69 -7.11
C LEU A 237 -17.45 -14.32 -7.27
N PRO A 238 -16.59 -15.10 -7.96
CA PRO A 238 -15.22 -14.69 -8.26
C PRO A 238 -15.12 -13.38 -9.07
N VAL A 239 -16.02 -13.15 -10.04
CA VAL A 239 -16.06 -11.88 -10.80
C VAL A 239 -16.35 -10.70 -9.88
N LEU A 240 -17.35 -10.82 -9.00
CA LEU A 240 -17.69 -9.77 -8.03
C LEU A 240 -16.55 -9.54 -7.03
N SER A 241 -15.84 -10.59 -6.60
CA SER A 241 -14.66 -10.46 -5.74
C SER A 241 -13.53 -9.69 -6.43
N VAL A 242 -13.21 -10.01 -7.69
CA VAL A 242 -12.18 -9.29 -8.46
C VAL A 242 -12.60 -7.83 -8.72
N LEU A 243 -13.88 -7.59 -9.01
CA LEU A 243 -14.42 -6.25 -9.17
C LEU A 243 -14.31 -5.46 -7.87
N ALA A 244 -14.72 -6.03 -6.74
CA ALA A 244 -14.61 -5.40 -5.43
C ALA A 244 -13.14 -5.13 -5.07
N LEU A 245 -12.24 -6.09 -5.31
CA LEU A 245 -10.81 -5.98 -5.07
C LEU A 245 -10.17 -4.82 -5.87
N GLY A 246 -10.55 -4.67 -7.14
CA GLY A 246 -10.02 -3.59 -7.97
C GLY A 246 -10.70 -2.24 -7.73
N ALA A 247 -12.03 -2.18 -7.87
CA ALA A 247 -12.78 -0.93 -7.77
C ALA A 247 -12.76 -0.38 -6.33
N LEU A 248 -13.10 -1.21 -5.34
CA LEU A 248 -13.12 -0.78 -3.93
C LEU A 248 -11.73 -0.86 -3.32
N GLY A 249 -11.07 -2.02 -3.43
CA GLY A 249 -9.78 -2.32 -2.79
C GLY A 249 -8.59 -1.52 -3.29
N THR A 250 -8.67 -1.00 -4.52
CA THR A 250 -7.57 -0.24 -5.15
C THR A 250 -8.03 1.16 -5.53
N GLY A 251 -9.04 1.28 -6.38
CA GLY A 251 -9.52 2.58 -6.88
C GLY A 251 -10.03 3.51 -5.78
N VAL A 252 -11.15 3.15 -5.15
CA VAL A 252 -11.78 3.94 -4.09
C VAL A 252 -10.87 4.04 -2.86
N ALA A 253 -10.20 2.94 -2.49
CA ALA A 253 -9.26 2.92 -1.39
C ALA A 253 -8.15 3.97 -1.54
N PHE A 254 -7.56 4.09 -2.74
CA PHE A 254 -6.53 5.10 -3.00
C PHE A 254 -7.07 6.52 -2.87
N LEU A 255 -8.29 6.80 -3.35
CA LEU A 255 -8.91 8.12 -3.17
C LEU A 255 -9.13 8.47 -1.69
N ILE A 256 -9.63 7.52 -0.90
CA ILE A 256 -9.80 7.70 0.55
C ILE A 256 -8.45 7.91 1.23
N GLN A 257 -7.45 7.12 0.84
CA GLN A 257 -6.10 7.22 1.37
C GLN A 257 -5.48 8.59 1.08
N TYR A 258 -5.62 9.15 -0.13
CA TYR A 258 -5.11 10.49 -0.43
C TYR A 258 -5.81 11.56 0.41
N GLY A 259 -7.13 11.51 0.51
CA GLY A 259 -7.87 12.44 1.37
C GLY A 259 -7.44 12.37 2.84
N LEU A 260 -7.14 11.17 3.35
CA LEU A 260 -6.59 11.00 4.70
C LEU A 260 -5.17 11.55 4.83
N VAL A 261 -4.30 11.33 3.84
CA VAL A 261 -2.94 11.86 3.83
C VAL A 261 -2.96 13.39 3.84
N ASP A 262 -3.83 14.00 3.05
CA ASP A 262 -3.94 15.45 2.94
C ASP A 262 -4.53 16.08 4.21
N GLU A 263 -5.46 15.40 4.90
CA GLU A 263 -6.16 15.92 6.09
C GLU A 263 -5.42 15.67 7.41
N VAL A 264 -4.90 14.46 7.64
CA VAL A 264 -4.29 14.04 8.92
C VAL A 264 -2.82 13.66 8.80
N GLY A 265 -2.24 13.79 7.61
CA GLY A 265 -0.84 13.52 7.32
C GLY A 265 -0.54 12.04 7.00
N PRO A 266 0.59 11.77 6.33
CA PRO A 266 0.94 10.43 5.88
C PRO A 266 1.18 9.44 7.01
N THR A 267 1.73 9.89 8.15
CA THR A 267 2.00 8.99 9.29
C THR A 267 0.70 8.41 9.86
N THR A 268 -0.31 9.24 10.10
CA THR A 268 -1.61 8.80 10.62
C THR A 268 -2.32 7.93 9.58
N ALA A 269 -2.35 8.35 8.31
CA ALA A 269 -3.00 7.59 7.24
C ALA A 269 -2.39 6.18 7.06
N MET A 270 -1.08 6.02 7.26
CA MET A 270 -0.42 4.72 7.16
C MET A 270 -0.76 3.77 8.31
N MET A 271 -1.29 4.27 9.43
CA MET A 271 -1.68 3.40 10.56
C MET A 271 -2.80 2.41 10.20
N VAL A 272 -3.58 2.69 9.14
CA VAL A 272 -4.58 1.78 8.59
C VAL A 272 -4.00 0.39 8.33
N THR A 273 -2.75 0.33 7.85
CA THR A 273 -2.08 -0.93 7.51
C THR A 273 -1.91 -1.87 8.72
N TYR A 274 -1.92 -1.35 9.95
CA TYR A 274 -1.88 -2.17 11.18
C TYR A 274 -3.19 -2.88 11.48
N PHE A 275 -4.31 -2.37 10.97
CA PHE A 275 -5.62 -2.99 11.16
C PHE A 275 -5.90 -4.07 10.10
N VAL A 276 -5.18 -4.03 8.98
CA VAL A 276 -5.35 -4.97 7.86
C VAL A 276 -5.21 -6.43 8.30
N PRO A 277 -4.17 -6.87 9.06
CA PRO A 277 -4.06 -8.26 9.49
C PRO A 277 -5.20 -8.69 10.42
N VAL A 278 -5.64 -7.81 11.32
CA VAL A 278 -6.73 -8.11 12.27
C VAL A 278 -8.02 -8.37 11.50
N ILE A 279 -8.31 -7.51 10.52
CA ILE A 279 -9.52 -7.61 9.70
C ILE A 279 -9.42 -8.81 8.73
N ALA A 280 -8.26 -9.01 8.10
CA ALA A 280 -8.01 -10.16 7.23
C ALA A 280 -8.18 -11.48 8.00
N THR A 281 -7.67 -11.55 9.23
CA THR A 281 -7.86 -12.71 10.13
C THR A 281 -9.33 -12.92 10.46
N ALA A 282 -10.03 -11.86 10.88
CA ALA A 282 -11.45 -11.95 11.22
C ALA A 282 -12.30 -12.40 10.01
N ALA A 283 -12.02 -11.84 8.83
CA ALA A 283 -12.70 -12.19 7.60
C ALA A 283 -12.39 -13.63 7.14
N GLY A 284 -11.12 -14.05 7.19
CA GLY A 284 -10.71 -15.41 6.85
C GLY A 284 -11.37 -16.46 7.74
N VAL A 285 -11.43 -16.21 9.05
CA VAL A 285 -12.03 -17.15 10.00
C VAL A 285 -13.55 -17.17 9.91
N ALA A 286 -14.19 -15.99 9.86
CA ALA A 286 -15.64 -15.90 9.91
C ALA A 286 -16.33 -16.26 8.59
N ILE A 287 -15.68 -15.99 7.45
CA ILE A 287 -16.30 -16.14 6.12
C ILE A 287 -15.71 -17.31 5.35
N LEU A 288 -14.38 -17.46 5.34
CA LEU A 288 -13.70 -18.56 4.64
C LEU A 288 -13.57 -19.83 5.49
N GLY A 289 -13.93 -19.78 6.78
CA GLY A 289 -13.82 -20.91 7.70
C GLY A 289 -12.37 -21.31 8.00
N GLU A 290 -11.41 -20.38 7.85
CA GLU A 290 -10.00 -20.67 8.10
C GLU A 290 -9.75 -21.00 9.58
N HIS A 291 -9.02 -22.10 9.85
CA HIS A 291 -8.66 -22.49 11.20
C HIS A 291 -7.51 -21.64 11.75
N LEU A 292 -7.75 -20.96 12.87
CA LEU A 292 -6.74 -20.23 13.62
C LEU A 292 -5.95 -21.19 14.52
N THR A 293 -4.71 -21.45 14.13
CA THR A 293 -3.69 -21.99 15.02
C THR A 293 -3.20 -20.89 15.96
N TRP A 294 -2.86 -21.23 17.21
CA TRP A 294 -2.50 -20.26 18.26
C TRP A 294 -1.30 -19.37 17.91
N ASN A 295 -0.42 -19.85 17.03
CA ASN A 295 0.78 -19.15 16.59
C ASN A 295 0.48 -17.96 15.67
N THR A 296 -0.56 -18.05 14.85
CA THR A 296 -0.96 -16.99 13.91
C THR A 296 -1.36 -15.68 14.61
N PRO A 297 -2.28 -15.65 15.60
CA PRO A 297 -2.66 -14.41 16.28
C PRO A 297 -1.55 -13.89 17.19
N VAL A 298 -0.78 -14.78 17.84
CA VAL A 298 0.35 -14.39 18.70
C VAL A 298 1.46 -13.76 17.86
N GLY A 299 1.87 -14.40 16.77
CA GLY A 299 2.88 -13.87 15.87
C GLY A 299 2.43 -12.57 15.20
N ALA A 300 1.15 -12.45 14.80
CA ALA A 300 0.59 -11.21 14.28
C ALA A 300 0.71 -10.07 15.30
N ALA A 301 0.34 -10.30 16.56
CA ALA A 301 0.48 -9.31 17.63
C ALA A 301 1.94 -8.87 17.78
N VAL A 302 2.88 -9.82 17.76
CA VAL A 302 4.32 -9.55 17.87
C VAL A 302 4.84 -8.74 16.65
N VAL A 303 4.41 -9.07 15.42
CA VAL A 303 4.74 -8.30 14.21
C VAL A 303 4.22 -6.87 14.31
N LEU A 304 2.97 -6.69 14.72
CA LEU A 304 2.34 -5.37 14.87
C LEU A 304 3.05 -4.54 15.94
N VAL A 305 3.41 -5.12 17.09
CA VAL A 305 4.18 -4.43 18.13
C VAL A 305 5.57 -4.07 17.61
N GLY A 306 6.25 -4.97 16.90
CA GLY A 306 7.55 -4.71 16.29
C GLY A 306 7.50 -3.55 15.31
N ALA A 307 6.53 -3.56 14.39
CA ALA A 307 6.33 -2.48 13.43
C ALA A 307 5.89 -1.16 14.10
N ALA A 308 5.07 -1.19 15.15
CA ALA A 308 4.73 0.01 15.91
C ALA A 308 5.96 0.62 16.60
N LEU A 309 6.87 -0.21 17.13
CA LEU A 309 8.12 0.24 17.72
C LEU A 309 9.07 0.87 16.69
N THR A 310 9.09 0.36 15.45
CA THR A 310 9.92 0.95 14.38
C THR A 310 9.43 2.31 13.92
N GLN A 311 8.12 2.56 14.00
CA GLN A 311 7.49 3.82 13.59
C GLN A 311 7.47 4.90 14.67
N ARG A 312 7.71 4.57 15.94
CA ARG A 312 7.86 5.58 17.00
C ARG A 312 9.04 6.49 16.63
N ARG A 313 8.77 7.78 16.43
CA ARG A 313 9.83 8.79 16.32
C ARG A 313 10.64 8.73 17.61
N SER A 314 11.95 8.55 17.48
CA SER A 314 12.87 8.87 18.55
C SER A 314 12.69 10.36 18.81
N THR A 315 11.89 10.73 19.82
CA THR A 315 12.02 12.02 20.48
C THR A 315 13.40 12.03 21.12
N ALA A 316 14.40 12.38 20.32
CA ALA A 316 15.67 12.83 20.85
C ALA A 316 15.37 14.13 21.60
N ARG A 317 15.44 14.05 22.93
CA ARG A 317 15.72 15.19 23.78
C ARG A 317 17.17 15.60 23.60
#